data_AF-A0A930JLB5-F1
#
_entry.id   AF-A0A930JLB5-F1
#
_cell.length_a   1.000
_cell.length_b   1.000
_cell.length_c   1.000
_cell.angle_alpha   90.00
_cell.angle_beta   90.00
_cell.angle_gamma   90.00
#
_symmetry.space_group_name_H-M   'P 1'
#
loop_
_entity.id
_entity.type
_entity.pdbx_description
1 polymer ?
#
loop_
_entity_poly.entity_id
_entity_poly.type
_entity_poly.pdbx_seq_one_letter_code
_entity_poly.pdbx_strand_id
1 'polypeptide(L)'
;MIRIHRNYIVGFLTLGVISLLTALYGGDSKSNIFTYISFASTITSFVLSILAIFVTMQSNSGLENQISKMELHSKLMKKLSKKLDNTLTQVTAANEKVAKSTRELSEVTNNIIPQVQETLSHHEDILNQKLSGYNSIPQNKNENIKIDSLREWYISNISATGLAATYVCCLSLEKNKSFNRNELFQLMSDYAFGVIVGISSAGFITTKSDDGFNILCQFSIFSTEQIYTKIKEYIKQNKYGTSYLSQINQIRNYFGIGDIEITVSDSSK
;
A
#
# COMPACT_ATOMS: atom_id res chain seq x y z
N MET A 1 -34.79 31.43 11.37
CA MET A 1 -35.44 32.52 10.60
C MET A 1 -36.97 32.42 10.50
N ILE A 2 -37.58 31.26 10.25
CA ILE A 2 -39.05 31.10 10.09
C ILE A 2 -39.90 31.52 11.31
N ARG A 3 -39.42 31.34 12.56
CA ARG A 3 -40.21 31.67 13.77
C ARG A 3 -40.46 33.17 13.96
N ILE A 4 -39.51 34.02 13.58
CA ILE A 4 -39.63 35.49 13.72
C ILE A 4 -40.59 36.03 12.65
N HIS A 5 -40.48 35.55 11.42
CA HIS A 5 -41.39 35.95 10.34
C HIS A 5 -42.84 35.57 10.64
N ARG A 6 -43.08 34.37 11.18
CA ARG A 6 -44.42 33.91 11.57
C ARG A 6 -45.03 34.79 12.65
N ASN A 7 -44.29 35.12 13.71
CA ASN A 7 -44.82 35.97 14.80
C ASN A 7 -45.09 37.41 14.34
N TYR A 8 -44.27 37.95 13.43
CA TYR A 8 -44.48 39.30 12.88
C TYR A 8 -45.72 39.38 11.98
N ILE A 9 -45.92 38.37 11.10
CA ILE A 9 -47.13 38.27 10.26
C ILE A 9 -48.39 38.18 11.13
N VAL A 10 -48.37 37.35 12.19
CA VAL A 10 -49.53 37.15 13.06
C VAL A 10 -49.84 38.42 13.86
N GLY A 11 -48.82 39.13 14.36
CA GLY A 11 -49.01 40.39 15.08
C GLY A 11 -49.57 41.52 14.22
N PHE A 12 -49.11 41.65 12.98
CA PHE A 12 -49.67 42.64 12.05
C PHE A 12 -51.12 42.33 11.67
N LEU A 13 -51.44 41.04 11.48
CA LEU A 13 -52.79 40.59 11.16
C LEU A 13 -53.77 40.87 12.32
N THR A 14 -53.39 40.57 13.56
CA THR A 14 -54.27 40.81 14.73
C THR A 14 -54.53 42.29 14.94
N LEU A 15 -53.52 43.15 14.76
CA LEU A 15 -53.66 44.60 14.86
C LEU A 15 -54.58 45.16 13.78
N GLY A 16 -54.46 44.66 12.54
CA GLY A 16 -55.37 45.01 11.44
C GLY A 16 -56.82 44.62 11.72
N VAL A 17 -57.06 43.42 12.26
CA VAL A 17 -58.41 42.94 12.61
C VAL A 17 -59.03 43.78 13.73
N ILE A 18 -58.26 44.13 14.77
CA ILE A 18 -58.72 44.99 15.87
C ILE A 18 -59.09 46.38 15.33
N SER A 19 -58.23 46.98 14.49
CA SER A 19 -58.51 48.28 13.89
C SER A 19 -59.76 48.27 13.00
N LEU A 20 -60.00 47.17 12.29
CA LEU A 20 -61.21 46.98 11.48
C LEU A 20 -62.47 46.90 12.36
N LEU A 21 -62.42 46.11 13.45
CA LEU A 21 -63.51 45.98 14.42
C LEU A 21 -63.84 47.31 15.11
N THR A 22 -62.83 48.09 15.49
CA THR A 22 -63.01 49.43 16.08
C THR A 22 -63.66 50.39 15.07
N ALA A 23 -63.26 50.37 13.80
CA ALA A 23 -63.89 51.18 12.76
C ALA A 23 -65.33 50.73 12.44
N LEU A 24 -65.65 49.43 12.61
CA LEU A 24 -66.98 48.87 12.36
C LEU A 24 -68.00 49.25 13.44
N TYR A 25 -67.57 49.34 14.70
CA TYR A 25 -68.42 49.60 15.88
C TYR A 25 -68.32 51.04 16.42
N GLY A 26 -67.36 51.85 15.96
CA GLY A 26 -66.98 53.15 16.53
C GLY A 26 -67.62 54.42 15.96
N GLY A 27 -68.86 54.37 15.43
CA GLY A 27 -69.69 55.58 15.21
C GLY A 27 -69.81 56.11 13.77
N ASP A 28 -71.07 56.44 13.40
CA ASP A 28 -71.72 57.20 12.30
C ASP A 28 -71.07 57.42 10.91
N SER A 29 -69.80 57.11 10.66
CA SER A 29 -69.13 57.21 9.35
C SER A 29 -69.09 55.86 8.60
N LYS A 30 -70.18 55.09 8.71
CA LYS A 30 -70.28 53.68 8.30
C LYS A 30 -70.17 53.42 6.80
N SER A 31 -70.24 54.43 5.92
CA SER A 31 -70.26 54.24 4.46
C SER A 31 -68.90 54.47 3.79
N ASN A 32 -68.11 55.43 4.26
CA ASN A 32 -66.91 55.86 3.55
C ASN A 32 -65.72 54.90 3.76
N ILE A 33 -65.51 54.43 4.99
CA ILE A 33 -64.40 53.50 5.30
C ILE A 33 -64.54 52.15 4.57
N PHE A 34 -65.77 51.65 4.40
CA PHE A 34 -66.05 50.43 3.64
C PHE A 34 -65.82 50.61 2.14
N THR A 35 -66.02 51.82 1.62
CA THR A 35 -65.73 52.13 0.22
C THR A 35 -64.22 52.18 -0.01
N TYR A 36 -63.47 52.81 0.90
CA TYR A 36 -62.00 52.85 0.83
C TYR A 36 -61.35 51.48 1.01
N ILE A 37 -61.82 50.65 1.94
CA ILE A 37 -61.27 49.28 2.11
C ILE A 37 -61.60 48.39 0.90
N SER A 38 -62.79 48.53 0.31
CA SER A 38 -63.16 47.78 -0.89
C SER A 38 -62.32 48.20 -2.08
N PHE A 39 -62.10 49.51 -2.28
CA PHE A 39 -61.23 50.03 -3.33
C PHE A 39 -59.76 49.62 -3.14
N ALA A 40 -59.24 49.75 -1.91
CA ALA A 40 -57.90 49.28 -1.57
C ALA A 40 -57.76 47.78 -1.81
N SER A 41 -58.77 46.98 -1.46
CA SER A 41 -58.79 45.55 -1.73
C SER A 41 -58.74 45.25 -3.23
N THR A 42 -59.51 45.96 -4.07
CA THR A 42 -59.44 45.80 -5.53
C THR A 42 -58.06 46.12 -6.09
N ILE A 43 -57.42 47.22 -5.65
CA ILE A 43 -56.06 47.58 -6.07
C ILE A 43 -55.06 46.50 -5.64
N THR A 44 -55.14 46.03 -4.39
CA THR A 44 -54.24 44.97 -3.92
C THR A 44 -54.39 43.67 -4.72
N SER A 45 -55.62 43.26 -5.05
CA SER A 45 -55.89 42.09 -5.90
C SER A 45 -55.33 42.28 -7.31
N PHE A 46 -55.45 43.47 -7.88
CA PHE A 46 -54.87 43.80 -9.19
C PHE A 46 -53.35 43.70 -9.18
N VAL A 47 -52.68 44.27 -8.17
CA VAL A 47 -51.21 44.20 -8.03
C VAL A 47 -50.75 42.76 -7.79
N LEU A 48 -51.46 41.98 -6.97
CA LEU A 48 -51.13 40.56 -6.74
C LEU A 48 -51.25 39.73 -8.02
N SER A 49 -52.25 40.01 -8.85
CA SER A 49 -52.43 39.35 -10.15
C SER A 49 -51.26 39.63 -11.09
N ILE A 50 -50.80 40.90 -11.17
CA ILE A 50 -49.63 41.27 -11.98
C ILE A 50 -48.37 40.57 -11.47
N LEU A 51 -48.14 40.55 -10.15
CA LEU A 51 -47.01 39.84 -9.55
C LEU A 51 -47.05 38.34 -9.87
N ALA A 52 -48.23 37.72 -9.80
CA ALA A 52 -48.40 36.31 -10.16
C ALA A 52 -48.04 36.05 -11.62
N ILE A 53 -48.43 36.93 -12.55
CA ILE A 53 -48.04 36.85 -13.97
C ILE A 53 -46.50 36.97 -14.11
N PHE A 54 -45.87 37.95 -13.46
CA PHE A 54 -44.41 38.13 -13.51
C PHE A 54 -43.64 36.92 -12.96
N VAL A 55 -44.07 36.38 -11.81
CA VAL A 55 -43.46 35.19 -11.22
C VAL A 55 -43.65 33.97 -12.11
N THR A 56 -44.82 33.81 -12.74
CA THR A 56 -45.08 32.72 -13.70
C THR A 56 -44.19 32.85 -14.94
N MET A 57 -44.03 34.06 -15.47
CA MET A 57 -43.15 34.35 -16.60
C MET A 57 -41.66 34.07 -16.27
N GLN A 58 -41.21 34.45 -15.07
CA GLN A 58 -39.86 34.15 -14.58
C GLN A 58 -39.67 32.66 -14.28
N SER A 59 -40.70 31.96 -13.81
CA SER A 59 -40.66 30.51 -13.60
C SER A 59 -40.54 29.75 -14.92
N ASN A 60 -41.09 30.29 -16.02
CA ASN A 60 -41.01 29.64 -17.32
C ASN A 60 -39.57 29.54 -17.85
N SER A 61 -38.75 30.59 -17.65
CA SER A 61 -37.32 30.54 -17.97
C SER A 61 -36.52 29.67 -16.99
N GLY A 62 -37.00 29.52 -15.75
CA GLY A 62 -36.48 28.54 -14.79
C GLY A 62 -36.76 27.08 -15.19
N LEU A 63 -37.90 26.81 -15.82
CA LEU A 63 -38.31 25.47 -16.27
C LEU A 63 -37.45 24.97 -17.43
N GLU A 64 -37.17 25.82 -18.42
CA GLU A 64 -36.29 25.48 -19.55
C GLU A 64 -34.87 25.08 -19.08
N ASN A 65 -34.32 25.82 -18.12
CA ASN A 65 -33.04 25.49 -17.48
C ASN A 65 -33.08 24.18 -16.68
N GLN A 66 -34.22 23.81 -16.11
CA GLN A 66 -34.37 22.51 -15.43
C GLN A 66 -34.48 21.36 -16.44
N ILE A 67 -35.19 21.56 -17.56
CA ILE A 67 -35.29 20.57 -18.64
C ILE A 67 -33.90 20.31 -19.25
N SER A 68 -33.11 21.36 -19.52
CA SER A 68 -31.76 21.20 -20.08
C SER A 68 -30.80 20.47 -19.11
N LYS A 69 -30.86 20.80 -17.81
CA LYS A 69 -30.12 20.05 -16.77
C LYS A 69 -30.57 18.60 -16.67
N MET A 70 -31.87 18.33 -16.76
CA MET A 70 -32.41 16.97 -16.77
C MET A 70 -31.92 16.16 -17.99
N GLU A 71 -31.83 16.79 -19.17
CA GLU A 71 -31.29 16.15 -20.36
C GLU A 71 -29.79 15.82 -20.19
N LEU A 72 -29.01 16.73 -19.59
CA LEU A 72 -27.61 16.48 -19.24
C LEU A 72 -27.48 15.32 -18.26
N HIS A 73 -28.29 15.27 -17.21
CA HIS A 73 -28.30 14.16 -16.25
C HIS A 73 -28.70 12.84 -16.90
N SER A 74 -29.68 12.84 -17.82
CA SER A 74 -30.05 11.66 -18.60
C SER A 74 -28.91 11.17 -19.48
N LYS A 75 -28.19 12.07 -20.16
CA LYS A 75 -26.98 11.75 -20.95
C LYS A 75 -25.86 11.17 -20.08
N LEU A 76 -25.64 11.72 -18.88
CA LEU A 76 -24.66 11.20 -17.93
C LEU A 76 -25.06 9.81 -17.42
N MET A 77 -26.33 9.59 -17.07
CA MET A 77 -26.83 8.28 -16.65
C MET A 77 -26.69 7.24 -17.76
N LYS A 78 -26.99 7.59 -19.01
CA LYS A 78 -26.78 6.69 -20.15
C LYS A 78 -25.29 6.32 -20.33
N LYS A 79 -24.39 7.29 -20.16
CA LYS A 79 -22.93 7.04 -20.20
C LYS A 79 -22.47 6.15 -19.04
N LEU A 80 -22.96 6.40 -17.83
CA LEU A 80 -22.66 5.59 -16.65
C LEU A 80 -23.16 4.15 -16.80
N SER A 81 -24.40 3.98 -17.27
CA SER A 81 -24.97 2.66 -17.54
C SER A 81 -24.14 1.90 -18.59
N LYS A 82 -23.70 2.56 -19.67
CA LYS A 82 -22.82 1.94 -20.68
C LYS A 82 -21.44 1.58 -20.11
N LYS A 83 -20.88 2.42 -19.23
CA LYS A 83 -19.61 2.10 -18.55
C LYS A 83 -19.76 0.90 -17.62
N LEU A 84 -20.85 0.83 -16.84
CA LEU A 84 -21.12 -0.31 -15.97
C LEU A 84 -21.29 -1.60 -16.75
N ASP A 85 -22.01 -1.57 -17.87
CA ASP A 85 -22.17 -2.73 -18.76
C ASP A 85 -20.83 -3.20 -19.35
N ASN A 86 -20.00 -2.25 -19.80
CA ASN A 86 -18.63 -2.54 -20.24
C ASN A 86 -17.74 -3.10 -19.12
N THR A 87 -17.88 -2.59 -17.88
CA THR A 87 -17.13 -3.13 -16.73
C THR A 87 -17.61 -4.52 -16.38
N LEU A 88 -18.92 -4.78 -16.40
CA LEU A 88 -19.47 -6.10 -16.11
C LEU A 88 -18.98 -7.14 -17.13
N THR A 89 -19.01 -6.80 -18.42
CA THR A 89 -18.48 -7.67 -19.48
C THR A 89 -16.98 -7.93 -19.34
N GLN A 90 -16.18 -6.92 -18.99
CA GLN A 90 -14.74 -7.10 -18.70
C GLN A 90 -14.48 -7.99 -17.49
N VAL A 91 -15.27 -7.84 -16.41
CA VAL A 91 -15.15 -8.68 -15.21
C VAL A 91 -15.52 -10.13 -15.53
N THR A 92 -16.60 -10.37 -16.29
CA THR A 92 -16.99 -11.71 -16.71
C THR A 92 -15.89 -12.36 -17.57
N ALA A 93 -15.33 -11.63 -18.54
CA ALA A 93 -14.24 -12.14 -19.37
C ALA A 93 -12.96 -12.42 -18.56
N ALA A 94 -12.64 -11.59 -17.56
CA ALA A 94 -11.52 -11.82 -16.65
C ALA A 94 -11.75 -13.08 -15.80
N ASN A 95 -12.98 -13.28 -15.30
CA ASN A 95 -13.34 -14.46 -14.53
C ASN A 95 -13.24 -15.75 -15.37
N GLU A 96 -13.67 -15.71 -16.63
CA GLU A 96 -13.50 -16.83 -17.57
C GLU A 96 -12.02 -17.15 -17.83
N LYS A 97 -11.16 -16.13 -18.01
CA LYS A 97 -9.71 -16.32 -18.14
C LYS A 97 -9.10 -16.94 -16.89
N VAL A 98 -9.46 -16.46 -15.71
CA VAL A 98 -8.98 -17.02 -14.43
C VAL A 98 -9.41 -18.48 -14.29
N ALA A 99 -10.66 -18.80 -14.60
CA ALA A 99 -11.16 -20.16 -14.57
C ALA A 99 -10.45 -21.08 -15.58
N LYS A 100 -10.11 -20.56 -16.77
CA LYS A 100 -9.32 -21.30 -17.77
C LYS A 100 -7.89 -21.56 -17.30
N SER A 101 -7.18 -20.52 -16.84
CA SER A 101 -5.82 -20.64 -16.33
C SER A 101 -5.74 -21.54 -15.10
N THR A 102 -6.75 -21.54 -14.24
CA THR A 102 -6.82 -22.46 -13.08
C THR A 102 -6.96 -23.91 -13.53
N ARG A 103 -7.76 -24.20 -14.57
CA ARG A 103 -7.85 -25.54 -15.15
C ARG A 103 -6.54 -25.99 -15.80
N GLU A 104 -5.91 -25.11 -16.59
CA GLU A 104 -4.61 -25.37 -17.20
C GLU A 104 -3.52 -25.64 -16.15
N LEU A 105 -3.47 -24.85 -15.07
CA LEU A 105 -2.55 -25.07 -13.94
C LEU A 105 -2.82 -26.39 -13.22
N SER A 106 -4.09 -26.77 -13.03
CA SER A 106 -4.45 -28.06 -12.45
C SER A 106 -4.01 -29.22 -13.35
N GLU A 107 -4.14 -29.09 -14.65
CA GLU A 107 -3.71 -30.10 -15.63
C GLU A 107 -2.19 -30.24 -15.65
N VAL A 108 -1.46 -29.11 -15.68
CA VAL A 108 0.01 -29.09 -15.56
C VAL A 108 0.46 -29.72 -14.24
N THR A 109 -0.20 -29.40 -13.12
CA THR A 109 0.12 -30.00 -11.82
C THR A 109 -0.11 -31.51 -11.81
N ASN A 110 -1.22 -31.98 -12.38
CA ASN A 110 -1.52 -33.41 -12.50
C ASN A 110 -0.54 -34.16 -13.41
N ASN A 111 0.06 -33.48 -14.40
CA ASN A 111 1.07 -34.06 -15.28
C ASN A 111 2.50 -34.00 -14.69
N ILE A 112 2.81 -33.02 -13.84
CA ILE A 112 4.13 -32.86 -13.20
C ILE A 112 4.31 -33.83 -12.03
N ILE A 113 3.27 -34.10 -11.23
CA ILE A 113 3.35 -35.04 -10.09
C ILE A 113 3.94 -36.40 -10.50
N PRO A 114 3.44 -37.09 -11.56
CA PRO A 114 4.01 -38.37 -11.97
C PRO A 114 5.42 -38.23 -12.56
N GLN A 115 5.73 -37.15 -13.28
CA GLN A 115 7.08 -36.92 -13.84
C GLN A 115 8.12 -36.65 -12.75
N VAL A 116 7.75 -35.92 -11.69
CA VAL A 116 8.62 -35.70 -10.52
C VAL A 116 8.81 -36.99 -9.74
N GLN A 117 7.74 -37.78 -9.57
CA GLN A 117 7.83 -39.10 -8.93
C GLN A 117 8.75 -40.05 -9.72
N GLU A 118 8.63 -40.09 -11.05
CA GLU A 118 9.48 -40.90 -11.93
C GLU A 118 10.95 -40.43 -11.91
N THR A 119 11.19 -39.11 -11.91
CA THR A 119 12.54 -38.54 -11.82
C THR A 119 13.19 -38.81 -10.46
N LEU A 120 12.40 -38.77 -9.38
CA LEU A 120 12.85 -39.10 -8.03
C LEU A 120 13.20 -40.58 -7.91
N SER A 121 12.38 -41.49 -8.44
CA SER A 121 12.68 -42.93 -8.48
C SER A 121 13.98 -43.21 -9.26
N HIS A 122 14.16 -42.55 -10.42
CA HIS A 122 15.41 -42.67 -11.17
C HIS A 122 16.62 -42.11 -10.42
N HIS A 123 16.46 -41.01 -9.67
CA HIS A 123 17.53 -40.47 -8.83
C HIS A 123 17.83 -41.37 -7.63
N GLU A 124 16.82 -42.01 -7.05
CA GLU A 124 16.97 -42.96 -5.94
C GLU A 124 17.71 -44.22 -6.40
N ASP A 125 17.41 -44.75 -7.60
CA ASP A 125 18.14 -45.85 -8.20
C ASP A 125 19.61 -45.49 -8.50
N ILE A 126 19.86 -44.28 -9.03
CA ILE A 126 21.22 -43.77 -9.25
C ILE A 126 21.97 -43.56 -7.92
N LEU A 127 21.28 -43.09 -6.87
CA LEU A 127 21.84 -42.96 -5.54
C LEU A 127 22.20 -44.34 -4.97
N ASN A 128 21.28 -45.30 -5.06
CA ASN A 128 21.47 -46.66 -4.56
C ASN A 128 22.57 -47.40 -5.33
N GLN A 129 22.70 -47.17 -6.63
CA GLN A 129 23.80 -47.69 -7.45
C GLN A 129 25.14 -47.06 -7.05
N LYS A 130 25.19 -45.75 -6.79
CA LYS A 130 26.40 -45.06 -6.29
C LYS A 130 26.75 -45.42 -4.84
N LEU A 131 25.77 -45.62 -3.97
CA LEU A 131 25.96 -46.07 -2.58
C LEU A 131 26.40 -47.54 -2.51
N SER A 132 25.92 -48.40 -3.41
CA SER A 132 26.35 -49.80 -3.50
C SER A 132 27.82 -49.92 -3.90
N GLY A 133 28.36 -48.95 -4.66
CA GLY A 133 29.80 -48.81 -4.90
C GLY A 133 30.59 -48.20 -3.73
N TYR A 134 29.92 -47.63 -2.73
CA TYR A 134 30.51 -46.98 -1.56
C TYR A 134 30.60 -47.92 -0.32
N ASN A 135 29.88 -49.05 -0.35
CA ASN A 135 29.90 -50.06 0.72
C ASN A 135 31.19 -50.91 0.80
N SER A 136 32.22 -50.55 0.05
CA SER A 136 33.57 -51.13 0.12
C SER A 136 34.63 -50.13 0.61
N ILE A 137 34.22 -49.10 1.36
CA ILE A 137 35.16 -48.18 2.04
C ILE A 137 35.36 -48.65 3.48
N PRO A 138 36.61 -48.91 3.91
CA PRO A 138 36.89 -49.31 5.29
C PRO A 138 36.43 -48.22 6.24
N GLN A 139 35.62 -48.61 7.20
CA GLN A 139 35.12 -47.78 8.29
C GLN A 139 36.29 -47.35 9.18
N ASN A 140 37.04 -46.33 8.76
CA ASN A 140 38.06 -45.70 9.58
C ASN A 140 38.37 -44.30 9.08
N LYS A 141 37.65 -43.31 9.61
CA LYS A 141 38.15 -41.99 10.03
C LYS A 141 36.98 -41.16 10.55
N ASN A 142 37.03 -40.84 11.85
CA ASN A 142 36.45 -39.59 12.33
C ASN A 142 37.14 -38.46 11.54
N GLU A 143 36.56 -38.08 10.39
CA GLU A 143 36.94 -36.84 9.74
C GLU A 143 36.42 -35.71 10.62
N ASN A 144 37.31 -35.25 11.48
CA ASN A 144 37.19 -34.00 12.20
C ASN A 144 37.01 -32.92 11.12
N ILE A 145 35.77 -32.55 10.78
CA ILE A 145 35.47 -31.50 9.81
C ILE A 145 36.25 -30.28 10.26
N LYS A 146 37.29 -29.92 9.51
CA LYS A 146 38.11 -28.76 9.85
C LYS A 146 37.20 -27.55 9.75
N ILE A 147 36.96 -26.89 10.88
CA ILE A 147 36.11 -25.69 10.98
C ILE A 147 36.53 -24.64 9.93
N ASP A 148 37.82 -24.58 9.59
CA ASP A 148 38.34 -23.71 8.54
C ASP A 148 37.77 -24.02 7.14
N SER A 149 37.63 -25.29 6.77
CA SER A 149 37.03 -25.70 5.48
C SER A 149 35.55 -25.32 5.40
N LEU A 150 34.83 -25.41 6.52
CA LEU A 150 33.43 -25.00 6.60
C LEU A 150 33.28 -23.47 6.51
N ARG A 151 34.21 -22.73 7.12
CA ARG A 151 34.30 -21.26 7.04
C ARG A 151 34.52 -20.80 5.60
N GLU A 152 35.49 -21.39 4.90
CA GLU A 152 35.78 -21.06 3.50
C GLU A 152 34.62 -21.39 2.57
N TRP A 153 33.97 -22.54 2.78
CA TRP A 153 32.78 -22.92 2.03
C TRP A 153 31.64 -21.92 2.24
N TYR A 154 31.38 -21.51 3.50
CA TYR A 154 30.36 -20.52 3.82
C TYR A 154 30.63 -19.18 3.11
N ILE A 155 31.85 -18.63 3.24
CA ILE A 155 32.23 -17.34 2.64
C ILE A 155 32.11 -17.39 1.11
N SER A 156 32.34 -18.55 0.50
CA SER A 156 32.28 -18.72 -0.95
C SER A 156 30.87 -18.91 -1.50
N ASN A 157 29.93 -19.41 -0.70
CA ASN A 157 28.58 -19.79 -1.15
C ASN A 157 27.46 -18.89 -0.62
N ILE A 158 27.70 -18.08 0.41
CA ILE A 158 26.69 -17.19 0.97
C ILE A 158 26.32 -16.07 -0.01
N SER A 159 25.08 -15.60 0.05
CA SER A 159 24.61 -14.46 -0.74
C SER A 159 25.34 -13.16 -0.38
N ALA A 160 25.31 -12.17 -1.27
CA ALA A 160 25.90 -10.84 -1.01
C ALA A 160 25.34 -10.19 0.27
N THR A 161 24.02 -10.21 0.44
CA THR A 161 23.37 -9.71 1.67
C THR A 161 23.78 -10.52 2.90
N GLY A 162 23.93 -11.84 2.78
CA GLY A 162 24.42 -12.67 3.88
C GLY A 162 25.87 -12.38 4.24
N LEU A 163 26.72 -12.11 3.25
CA LEU A 163 28.11 -11.68 3.46
C LEU A 163 28.17 -10.31 4.16
N ALA A 164 27.29 -9.37 3.76
CA ALA A 164 27.14 -8.08 4.43
C ALA A 164 26.63 -8.22 5.86
N ALA A 165 25.67 -9.10 6.13
CA ALA A 165 25.17 -9.39 7.48
C ALA A 165 26.27 -9.95 8.38
N THR A 166 27.07 -10.87 7.87
CA THR A 166 28.25 -11.42 8.57
C THR A 166 29.31 -10.35 8.81
N TYR A 167 29.54 -9.47 7.84
CA TYR A 167 30.46 -8.34 7.96
C TYR A 167 30.05 -7.38 9.09
N VAL A 168 28.77 -6.99 9.13
CA VAL A 168 28.21 -6.15 10.21
C VAL A 168 28.40 -6.81 11.57
N CYS A 169 28.20 -8.13 11.69
CA CYS A 169 28.43 -8.83 12.94
C CYS A 169 29.91 -8.82 13.36
N CYS A 170 30.84 -8.96 12.42
CA CYS A 170 32.27 -8.85 12.71
C CYS A 170 32.65 -7.43 13.17
N LEU A 171 32.11 -6.40 12.52
CA LEU A 171 32.33 -5.00 12.92
C LEU A 171 31.70 -4.65 14.26
N SER A 172 30.51 -5.18 14.53
CA SER A 172 29.83 -5.04 15.82
C SER A 172 30.68 -5.59 16.96
N LEU A 173 31.33 -6.74 16.74
CA LEU A 173 32.26 -7.35 17.69
C LEU A 173 33.51 -6.49 17.90
N GLU A 174 34.19 -6.07 16.82
CA GLU A 174 35.43 -5.28 16.90
C GLU A 174 35.23 -3.90 17.53
N LYS A 175 34.11 -3.25 17.23
CA LYS A 175 33.79 -1.91 17.74
C LYS A 175 32.99 -1.95 19.04
N ASN A 176 32.63 -3.15 19.51
CA ASN A 176 31.72 -3.36 20.64
C ASN A 176 30.47 -2.46 20.56
N LYS A 177 29.88 -2.38 19.37
CA LYS A 177 28.78 -1.47 19.04
C LYS A 177 27.60 -2.28 18.51
N SER A 178 26.44 -2.13 19.14
CA SER A 178 25.19 -2.71 18.64
C SER A 178 24.74 -1.99 17.37
N PHE A 179 24.03 -2.70 16.51
CA PHE A 179 23.43 -2.13 15.30
C PHE A 179 21.95 -2.48 15.20
N ASN A 180 21.18 -1.60 14.56
CA ASN A 180 19.79 -1.86 14.25
C ASN A 180 19.67 -2.48 12.85
N ARG A 181 19.01 -3.64 12.75
CA ARG A 181 18.88 -4.35 11.47
C ARG A 181 18.06 -3.59 10.42
N ASN A 182 17.03 -2.83 10.84
CA ASN A 182 16.16 -2.09 9.93
C ASN A 182 16.87 -0.88 9.33
N GLU A 183 17.74 -0.23 10.11
CA GLU A 183 18.52 0.92 9.64
C GLU A 183 19.54 0.51 8.57
N LEU A 184 20.25 -0.60 8.77
CA LEU A 184 21.34 -1.03 7.88
C LEU A 184 20.86 -1.82 6.64
N PHE A 185 19.78 -2.59 6.75
CA PHE A 185 19.35 -3.51 5.69
C PHE A 185 17.99 -3.16 5.09
N GLN A 186 17.21 -2.27 5.70
CA GLN A 186 15.90 -1.80 5.20
C GLN A 186 15.01 -2.96 4.73
N LEU A 187 14.69 -3.03 3.43
CA LEU A 187 13.86 -4.08 2.82
C LEU A 187 14.43 -5.49 2.99
N MET A 188 15.74 -5.62 3.18
CA MET A 188 16.44 -6.90 3.37
C MET A 188 16.66 -7.26 4.86
N SER A 189 16.08 -6.48 5.79
CA SER A 189 16.28 -6.63 7.23
C SER A 189 15.95 -8.04 7.74
N ASP A 190 14.80 -8.59 7.36
CA ASP A 190 14.38 -9.93 7.83
C ASP A 190 15.23 -11.04 7.23
N TYR A 191 15.69 -10.89 5.98
CA TYR A 191 16.62 -11.83 5.36
C TYR A 191 17.99 -11.78 6.05
N ALA A 192 18.54 -10.58 6.29
CA ALA A 192 19.80 -10.42 7.01
C ALA A 192 19.72 -11.00 8.42
N PHE A 193 18.61 -10.79 9.11
CA PHE A 193 18.35 -11.39 10.41
C PHE A 193 18.27 -12.92 10.34
N GLY A 194 17.58 -13.47 9.35
CA GLY A 194 17.52 -14.92 9.10
C GLY A 194 18.91 -15.52 8.88
N VAL A 195 19.79 -14.83 8.13
CA VAL A 195 21.19 -15.25 7.97
C VAL A 195 21.90 -15.27 9.32
N ILE A 196 21.82 -14.17 10.10
CA ILE A 196 22.48 -14.04 11.42
C ILE A 196 22.02 -15.15 12.37
N VAL A 197 20.71 -15.42 12.45
CA VAL A 197 20.15 -16.51 13.27
C VAL A 197 20.64 -17.87 12.78
N GLY A 198 20.71 -18.07 11.46
CA GLY A 198 21.21 -19.31 10.86
C GLY A 198 22.67 -19.60 11.22
N ILE A 199 23.56 -18.62 11.05
CA ILE A 199 24.98 -18.78 11.39
C ILE A 199 25.24 -18.78 12.90
N SER A 200 24.38 -18.13 13.69
CA SER A 200 24.44 -18.22 15.14
C SER A 200 24.05 -19.60 15.64
N SER A 201 23.02 -20.21 15.05
CA SER A 201 22.58 -21.57 15.37
C SER A 201 23.61 -22.62 14.96
N ALA A 202 24.36 -22.36 13.88
CA ALA A 202 25.50 -23.18 13.47
C ALA A 202 26.75 -22.98 14.36
N GLY A 203 26.73 -22.06 15.32
CA GLY A 203 27.85 -21.80 16.23
C GLY A 203 28.99 -20.97 15.62
N PHE A 204 28.78 -20.35 14.45
CA PHE A 204 29.81 -19.49 13.83
C PHE A 204 29.91 -18.13 14.49
N ILE A 205 28.80 -17.64 15.02
CA ILE A 205 28.75 -16.38 15.77
C ILE A 205 27.88 -16.56 17.01
N THR A 206 28.02 -15.64 17.96
CA THR A 206 27.09 -15.51 19.09
C THR A 206 26.63 -14.06 19.14
N THR A 207 25.32 -13.86 19.20
CA THR A 207 24.72 -12.53 19.24
C THR A 207 23.80 -12.38 20.44
N LYS A 208 23.74 -11.18 21.00
CA LYS A 208 22.67 -10.74 21.89
C LYS A 208 21.74 -9.85 21.10
N SER A 209 20.47 -10.19 21.07
CA SER A 209 19.44 -9.32 20.52
C SER A 209 18.59 -8.73 21.63
N ASP A 210 18.31 -7.44 21.51
CA ASP A 210 17.28 -6.75 22.30
C ASP A 210 16.08 -6.52 21.39
N ASP A 211 14.92 -7.03 21.79
CA ASP A 211 13.66 -7.07 21.02
C ASP A 211 13.77 -7.63 19.58
N GLY A 212 14.86 -8.32 19.24
CA GLY A 212 15.13 -8.84 17.90
C GLY A 212 15.60 -7.81 16.87
N PHE A 213 15.61 -6.51 17.20
CA PHE A 213 15.96 -5.43 16.27
C PHE A 213 17.38 -4.91 16.44
N ASN A 214 17.80 -4.73 17.70
CA ASN A 214 19.16 -4.30 18.03
C ASN A 214 20.00 -5.54 18.29
N ILE A 215 21.09 -5.69 17.55
CA ILE A 215 21.94 -6.87 17.59
C ILE A 215 23.34 -6.44 18.01
N LEU A 216 23.88 -7.14 19.00
CA LEU A 216 25.27 -7.03 19.44
C LEU A 216 25.97 -8.37 19.26
N CYS A 217 27.04 -8.38 18.48
CA CYS A 217 27.85 -9.59 18.30
C CYS A 217 28.83 -9.76 19.49
N GLN A 218 28.89 -10.96 20.06
CA GLN A 218 29.76 -11.30 21.20
C GLN A 218 30.91 -12.23 20.80
N PHE A 219 30.73 -13.00 19.74
CA PHE A 219 31.72 -13.96 19.26
C PHE A 219 31.54 -14.16 17.75
N SER A 220 32.65 -14.35 17.04
CA SER A 220 32.67 -14.70 15.62
C SER A 220 33.90 -15.55 15.31
N ILE A 221 33.71 -16.62 14.54
CA ILE A 221 34.81 -17.39 13.94
C ILE A 221 35.39 -16.70 12.70
N PHE A 222 34.70 -15.70 12.16
CA PHE A 222 35.10 -14.96 10.97
C PHE A 222 35.92 -13.74 11.37
N SER A 223 36.98 -13.45 10.60
CA SER A 223 37.68 -12.16 10.71
C SER A 223 37.07 -11.12 9.76
N THR A 224 37.03 -9.87 10.22
CA THR A 224 36.55 -8.74 9.41
C THR A 224 37.33 -8.61 8.11
N GLU A 225 38.65 -8.81 8.14
CA GLU A 225 39.52 -8.73 6.96
C GLU A 225 39.22 -9.81 5.90
N GLN A 226 38.93 -11.04 6.34
CA GLN A 226 38.57 -12.14 5.43
C GLN A 226 37.27 -11.84 4.70
N ILE A 227 36.24 -11.44 5.44
CA ILE A 227 34.94 -11.08 4.88
C ILE A 227 35.07 -9.85 3.98
N TYR A 228 35.81 -8.83 4.41
CA TYR A 228 36.03 -7.62 3.62
C TYR A 228 36.77 -7.89 2.31
N THR A 229 37.74 -8.80 2.31
CA THR A 229 38.43 -9.20 1.08
C THR A 229 37.47 -9.83 0.09
N LYS A 230 36.58 -10.72 0.55
CA LYS A 230 35.55 -11.32 -0.29
C LYS A 230 34.53 -10.31 -0.82
N ILE A 231 34.14 -9.35 0.01
CA ILE A 231 33.26 -8.24 -0.39
C ILE A 231 33.91 -7.42 -1.51
N LYS A 232 35.19 -7.07 -1.39
CA LYS A 232 35.93 -6.35 -2.43
C LYS A 232 35.98 -7.14 -3.74
N GLU A 233 36.16 -8.45 -3.69
CA GLU A 233 36.09 -9.31 -4.89
C GLU A 233 34.73 -9.23 -5.57
N TYR A 234 33.63 -9.32 -4.81
CA TYR A 234 32.27 -9.25 -5.35
C TYR A 234 31.96 -7.88 -5.98
N ILE A 235 32.43 -6.79 -5.36
CA ILE A 235 32.29 -5.43 -5.90
C ILE A 235 33.09 -5.30 -7.21
N LYS A 236 34.35 -5.77 -7.26
CA LYS A 236 35.19 -5.71 -8.46
C LYS A 236 34.66 -6.53 -9.62
N GLN A 237 34.00 -7.66 -9.34
CA GLN A 237 33.39 -8.52 -10.36
C GLN A 237 32.07 -7.94 -10.91
N ASN A 238 31.63 -6.77 -10.43
CA ASN A 238 30.37 -6.09 -10.77
C ASN A 238 29.12 -7.00 -10.72
N LYS A 239 29.14 -8.05 -9.87
CA LYS A 239 28.06 -9.05 -9.81
C LYS A 239 26.74 -8.52 -9.25
N TYR A 240 26.77 -7.38 -8.53
CA TYR A 240 25.63 -6.85 -7.78
C TYR A 240 25.45 -5.33 -7.92
N GLY A 241 26.18 -4.68 -8.82
CA GLY A 241 26.05 -3.25 -9.15
C GLY A 241 26.38 -2.27 -8.01
N THR A 242 26.00 -1.01 -8.21
CA THR A 242 26.25 0.11 -7.28
C THR A 242 25.46 0.05 -5.97
N SER A 243 24.32 -0.66 -5.97
CA SER A 243 23.47 -0.83 -4.79
C SER A 243 24.18 -1.56 -3.65
N TYR A 244 24.92 -2.63 -3.97
CA TYR A 244 25.67 -3.38 -2.96
C TYR A 244 26.84 -2.56 -2.38
N LEU A 245 27.54 -1.80 -3.22
CA LEU A 245 28.59 -0.88 -2.74
C LEU A 245 28.02 0.16 -1.77
N SER A 246 26.87 0.76 -2.10
CA SER A 246 26.19 1.72 -1.24
C SER A 246 25.84 1.12 0.12
N GLN A 247 25.33 -0.11 0.15
CA GLN A 247 25.03 -0.82 1.39
C GLN A 247 26.28 -1.05 2.25
N ILE A 248 27.39 -1.50 1.64
CA ILE A 248 28.63 -1.72 2.39
C ILE A 248 29.21 -0.40 2.91
N ASN A 249 29.14 0.69 2.14
CA ASN A 249 29.56 2.01 2.60
C ASN A 249 28.69 2.52 3.76
N GLN A 250 27.37 2.34 3.69
CA GLN A 250 26.47 2.66 4.79
C GLN A 250 26.87 1.92 6.08
N ILE A 251 27.17 0.61 5.97
CA ILE A 251 27.67 -0.19 7.09
C ILE A 251 28.97 0.38 7.64
N ARG A 252 29.96 0.64 6.78
CA ARG A 252 31.27 1.15 7.20
C ARG A 252 31.19 2.51 7.87
N ASN A 253 30.34 3.40 7.36
CA ASN A 253 30.09 4.71 7.94
C ASN A 253 29.40 4.61 9.30
N TYR A 254 28.46 3.67 9.47
CA TYR A 254 27.84 3.39 10.77
C TYR A 254 28.88 3.04 11.86
N PHE A 255 29.95 2.34 11.48
CA PHE A 255 31.05 1.95 12.38
C PHE A 255 32.26 2.91 12.34
N GLY A 256 32.18 4.05 11.64
CA GLY A 256 33.22 5.07 11.60
C GLY A 256 34.50 4.70 10.83
N ILE A 257 34.39 3.82 9.82
CA ILE A 257 35.52 3.26 9.06
C ILE A 257 35.73 3.98 7.71
N GLY A 258 34.73 4.75 7.25
CA GLY A 258 34.77 5.49 5.99
C GLY A 258 34.47 4.63 4.75
N ASP A 259 34.24 5.31 3.63
CA ASP A 259 33.82 4.69 2.36
C ASP A 259 34.92 3.83 1.71
N ILE A 260 34.47 2.90 0.87
CA ILE A 260 35.35 2.11 0.01
C ILE A 260 35.71 2.93 -1.23
N GLU A 261 36.98 3.30 -1.37
CA GLU A 261 37.55 3.89 -2.59
C GLU A 261 37.76 2.81 -3.67
N ILE A 262 36.68 2.31 -4.28
CA ILE A 262 36.77 1.43 -5.45
C ILE A 262 35.88 2.00 -6.55
N THR A 263 36.48 2.32 -7.70
CA THR A 263 35.78 2.68 -8.92
C THR A 263 35.10 1.44 -9.49
N VAL A 264 33.76 1.36 -9.34
CA VAL A 264 32.94 0.38 -10.07
C VAL A 264 32.91 0.82 -11.52
N SER A 265 33.45 0.01 -12.43
CA SER A 265 33.32 0.27 -13.86
C SER A 265 31.84 0.08 -14.22
N ASP A 266 31.14 1.19 -14.48
CA ASP A 266 29.79 1.17 -15.03
C ASP A 266 29.83 0.45 -16.38
N SER A 267 29.48 -0.83 -16.40
CA SER A 267 29.20 -1.56 -17.64
C SER A 267 27.80 -1.18 -18.09
N SER A 268 27.64 0.09 -18.48
CA SER A 268 26.48 0.64 -19.17
C SER A 268 26.98 1.23 -20.49
N LYS A 269 27.30 0.35 -21.45
CA LYS A 269 27.19 0.58 -22.89
C LYS A 269 26.76 -0.70 -23.56
#